data_AF-A0A432IKQ7-F1
#
_entry.id   AF-A0A432IKQ7-F1
#
_cell.length_a   1.000
_cell.length_b   1.000
_cell.length_c   1.000
_cell.angle_alpha   90.00
_cell.angle_beta   90.00
_cell.angle_gamma   90.00
#
_symmetry.space_group_name_H-M   'P 1'
#
loop_
_entity.id
_entity.type
_entity.pdbx_description
1 polymer ?
#
loop_
_entity_poly.entity_id
_entity_poly.type
_entity_poly.pdbx_seq_one_letter_code
_entity_poly.pdbx_strand_id
1 'polypeptide(L)'
;MKLPGKRGKKSLLALMSLLAVLAILINWSVDSLRSQNLRRIEEFRRIVAAEGFTTFTTRVISERSPNLYPLHELSAVVLNFRLLPLHSAVEQTVAEREELLDAAIAEFQDSPPPLAIQHDAGSMRFPWLLDVLNAQNHWKKSAEDHWKAGEFSRAIDRWQQILEINESLSVGGSSSCEMVRCYTIREFNSWLVERIPKLTDADLEKCQSILSRIEPPGEGLARIVVEESLNLFERVQDLDPEDPLLDGSTFLALDVKVFLDRVLPWASAPGSEQGMASLRKPAPFWSPFVKFTGYTQFIEFVELEAARLKSLRHGLTAYLAMRQGDSWDPPDGIEMKSSGGTIWIHVTGASGEADCYLPDVTTSRQQVELKPGGDR
;
A
#
# COMPACT_ATOMS: atom_id res chain seq x y z
N MET A 1 -40.53 -64.08 -12.21
CA MET A 1 -39.12 -63.65 -12.28
C MET A 1 -38.78 -62.94 -10.97
N LYS A 2 -38.12 -63.60 -10.01
CA LYS A 2 -37.72 -62.98 -8.73
C LYS A 2 -36.28 -62.50 -8.88
N LEU A 3 -36.04 -61.19 -8.76
CA LEU A 3 -34.68 -60.63 -8.70
C LEU A 3 -33.94 -61.21 -7.48
N PRO A 4 -32.64 -61.54 -7.59
CA PRO A 4 -31.90 -62.17 -6.50
C PRO A 4 -31.55 -61.17 -5.39
N GLY A 5 -32.43 -61.01 -4.40
CA GLY A 5 -32.28 -60.09 -3.26
C GLY A 5 -31.09 -60.36 -2.31
N LYS A 6 -30.32 -61.45 -2.50
CA LYS A 6 -29.15 -61.76 -1.67
C LYS A 6 -27.83 -61.16 -2.19
N ARG A 7 -27.73 -60.79 -3.47
CA ARG A 7 -26.53 -60.10 -4.02
C ARG A 7 -26.49 -58.61 -3.64
N GLY A 8 -27.66 -57.95 -3.55
CA GLY A 8 -27.76 -56.54 -3.18
C GLY A 8 -27.25 -56.22 -1.77
N LYS A 9 -27.51 -57.08 -0.78
CA LYS A 9 -27.07 -56.85 0.62
C LYS A 9 -25.55 -56.93 0.79
N LYS A 10 -24.88 -57.89 0.14
CA LYS A 10 -23.41 -58.01 0.18
C LYS A 10 -22.74 -56.86 -0.59
N SER A 11 -23.33 -56.45 -1.71
CA SER A 11 -22.87 -55.30 -2.50
C SER A 11 -23.03 -53.98 -1.74
N LEU A 12 -24.13 -53.80 -1.01
CA LEU A 12 -24.37 -52.63 -0.17
C LEU A 12 -23.39 -52.57 1.01
N LEU A 13 -23.13 -53.70 1.67
CA LEU A 13 -22.18 -53.76 2.79
C LEU A 13 -20.73 -53.50 2.34
N ALA A 14 -20.36 -53.99 1.15
CA ALA A 14 -19.08 -53.66 0.52
C ALA A 14 -18.97 -52.18 0.15
N LEU A 15 -20.04 -51.57 -0.38
CA LEU A 15 -20.09 -50.13 -0.68
C LEU A 15 -19.98 -49.30 0.61
N MET A 16 -20.72 -49.64 1.67
CA MET A 16 -20.65 -48.95 2.96
C MET A 16 -19.27 -49.10 3.61
N SER A 17 -18.64 -50.27 3.49
CA SER A 17 -17.27 -50.49 3.98
C SER A 17 -16.26 -49.66 3.18
N LEU A 18 -16.42 -49.58 1.86
CA LEU A 18 -15.59 -48.72 1.01
C LEU A 18 -15.75 -47.25 1.39
N LEU A 19 -17.00 -46.78 1.59
CA LEU A 19 -17.29 -45.41 2.02
C LEU A 19 -16.70 -45.12 3.41
N ALA A 20 -16.77 -46.06 4.34
CA ALA A 20 -16.16 -45.91 5.66
C ALA A 20 -14.63 -45.83 5.59
N VAL A 21 -13.98 -46.69 4.78
CA VAL A 21 -12.54 -46.64 4.54
C VAL A 21 -12.15 -45.33 3.87
N LEU A 22 -12.91 -44.87 2.87
CA LEU A 22 -12.69 -43.60 2.20
C LEU A 22 -12.81 -42.43 3.17
N ALA A 23 -13.82 -42.41 4.05
CA ALA A 23 -13.99 -41.39 5.07
C ALA A 23 -12.82 -41.36 6.06
N ILE A 24 -12.32 -42.54 6.50
CA ILE A 24 -11.15 -42.63 7.38
C ILE A 24 -9.90 -42.09 6.68
N LEU A 25 -9.66 -42.47 5.42
CA LEU A 25 -8.51 -42.01 4.64
C LEU A 25 -8.56 -40.50 4.38
N ILE A 26 -9.75 -39.94 4.10
CA ILE A 26 -9.94 -38.51 3.95
C ILE A 26 -9.61 -37.80 5.26
N ASN A 27 -10.15 -38.26 6.39
CA ASN A 27 -9.87 -37.66 7.70
C ASN A 27 -8.37 -37.72 8.05
N TRP A 28 -7.71 -38.85 7.84
CA TRP A 28 -6.25 -38.98 8.03
C TRP A 28 -5.45 -38.04 7.14
N SER A 29 -5.87 -37.87 5.89
CA SER A 29 -5.21 -36.96 4.95
C SER A 29 -5.36 -35.51 5.40
N VAL A 30 -6.56 -35.12 5.85
CA VAL A 30 -6.85 -33.79 6.41
C VAL A 30 -6.02 -33.53 7.67
N ASP A 31 -5.94 -34.49 8.60
CA ASP A 31 -5.15 -34.33 9.84
C ASP A 31 -3.64 -34.21 9.56
N SER A 32 -3.13 -34.98 8.59
CA SER A 32 -1.75 -34.88 8.15
C SER A 32 -1.44 -33.51 7.53
N LEU A 33 -2.31 -33.03 6.63
CA LEU A 33 -2.16 -31.71 6.00
C LEU A 33 -2.24 -30.59 7.04
N ARG A 34 -3.21 -30.66 7.95
CA ARG A 34 -3.34 -29.75 9.09
C ARG A 34 -2.05 -29.67 9.91
N SER A 35 -1.48 -30.82 10.27
CA SER A 35 -0.24 -30.88 11.05
C SER A 35 0.98 -30.34 10.32
N GLN A 36 1.02 -30.43 8.98
CA GLN A 36 2.07 -29.83 8.16
C GLN A 36 1.88 -28.31 8.07
N ASN A 37 0.66 -27.85 7.82
CA ASN A 37 0.32 -26.44 7.74
C ASN A 37 0.61 -25.69 9.04
N LEU A 38 0.22 -26.26 10.19
CA LEU A 38 0.51 -25.66 11.50
C LEU A 38 2.01 -25.47 11.74
N ARG A 39 2.84 -26.46 11.36
CA ARG A 39 4.30 -26.35 11.45
C ARG A 39 4.85 -25.23 10.55
N ARG A 40 4.28 -25.04 9.36
CA ARG A 40 4.69 -23.97 8.44
C ARG A 40 4.24 -22.59 8.89
N ILE A 41 3.04 -22.47 9.45
CA ILE A 41 2.56 -21.22 10.06
C ILE A 41 3.48 -20.82 11.22
N GLU A 42 3.88 -21.80 12.04
CA GLU A 42 4.81 -21.57 13.14
C GLU A 42 6.22 -21.17 12.64
N GLU A 43 6.73 -21.81 11.59
CA GLU A 43 7.98 -21.40 10.94
C GLU A 43 7.87 -19.96 10.38
N PHE A 44 6.75 -19.62 9.75
CA PHE A 44 6.48 -18.28 9.25
C PHE A 44 6.50 -17.25 10.39
N ARG A 45 5.78 -17.50 11.49
CA ARG A 45 5.76 -16.65 12.70
C ARG A 45 7.16 -16.40 13.26
N ARG A 46 8.03 -17.43 13.27
CA ARG A 46 9.42 -17.28 13.71
C ARG A 46 10.25 -16.42 12.75
N ILE A 47 10.11 -16.62 11.45
CA ILE A 47 10.85 -15.86 10.43
C ILE A 47 10.46 -14.39 10.47
N VAL A 48 9.15 -14.10 10.53
CA VAL A 48 8.66 -12.72 10.69
C VAL A 48 8.77 -12.22 12.13
N ALA A 49 9.29 -13.03 13.05
CA ALA A 49 9.49 -12.78 14.48
C ALA A 49 8.26 -12.18 15.20
N ALA A 50 7.06 -12.64 14.85
CA ALA A 50 5.81 -12.17 15.44
C ALA A 50 4.83 -13.34 15.62
N GLU A 51 4.21 -13.42 16.79
CA GLU A 51 3.22 -14.46 17.10
C GLU A 51 1.89 -14.21 16.34
N GLY A 52 1.61 -12.95 16.08
CA GLY A 52 0.32 -12.50 15.56
C GLY A 52 0.35 -11.11 14.93
N PHE A 53 -0.78 -10.71 14.35
CA PHE A 53 -0.95 -9.43 13.64
C PHE A 53 -0.59 -8.25 14.55
N THR A 54 -1.10 -8.23 15.79
CA THR A 54 -0.84 -7.14 16.74
C THR A 54 0.64 -7.04 17.10
N THR A 55 1.30 -8.16 17.40
CA THR A 55 2.74 -8.15 17.72
C THR A 55 3.60 -7.70 16.55
N PHE A 56 3.22 -8.08 15.32
CA PHE A 56 3.92 -7.67 14.11
C PHE A 56 3.76 -6.16 13.86
N THR A 57 2.52 -5.65 13.88
CA THR A 57 2.23 -4.24 13.64
C THR A 57 2.89 -3.33 14.67
N THR A 58 2.81 -3.66 15.97
CA THR A 58 3.50 -2.90 17.02
C THR A 58 5.01 -2.85 16.79
N ARG A 59 5.63 -3.97 16.40
CA ARG A 59 7.07 -3.99 16.09
C ARG A 59 7.41 -3.16 14.86
N VAL A 60 6.62 -3.28 13.80
CA VAL A 60 6.81 -2.48 12.58
C VAL A 60 6.73 -0.98 12.89
N ILE A 61 5.79 -0.56 13.74
CA ILE A 61 5.67 0.84 14.18
C ILE A 61 6.91 1.27 14.95
N SER A 62 7.40 0.44 15.88
CA SER A 62 8.54 0.79 16.73
C SER A 62 9.89 0.77 16.02
N GLU A 63 10.07 -0.10 15.02
CA GLU A 63 11.30 -0.24 14.23
C GLU A 63 11.30 0.63 12.97
N ARG A 64 10.22 1.39 12.72
CA ARG A 64 10.11 2.20 11.50
C ARG A 64 11.18 3.28 11.45
N SER A 65 11.71 3.50 10.24
CA SER A 65 12.73 4.52 10.00
C SER A 65 12.27 5.90 10.47
N PRO A 66 13.08 6.63 11.27
CA PRO A 66 12.74 7.97 11.74
C PRO A 66 12.76 9.03 10.62
N ASN A 67 13.32 8.70 9.45
CA ASN A 67 13.36 9.60 8.29
C ASN A 67 12.05 9.62 7.50
N LEU A 68 11.16 8.66 7.73
CA LEU A 68 9.86 8.62 7.07
C LEU A 68 8.85 9.55 7.77
N TYR A 69 7.70 9.80 7.13
CA TYR A 69 6.61 10.55 7.77
C TYR A 69 6.15 9.88 9.07
N PRO A 70 5.89 10.63 10.16
CA PRO A 70 5.35 10.04 11.38
C PRO A 70 4.03 9.32 11.09
N LEU A 71 3.79 8.24 11.83
CA LEU A 71 2.53 7.52 11.80
C LEU A 71 1.58 8.14 12.82
N HIS A 72 0.29 8.16 12.48
CA HIS A 72 -0.73 8.85 13.26
C HIS A 72 -1.97 7.98 13.44
N GLU A 73 -2.69 8.21 14.53
CA GLU A 73 -3.95 7.50 14.80
C GLU A 73 -5.08 8.03 13.89
N LEU A 74 -5.43 7.24 12.86
CA LEU A 74 -6.45 7.64 11.86
C LEU A 74 -7.88 7.77 12.43
N SER A 75 -8.17 7.16 13.58
CA SER A 75 -9.46 7.26 14.25
C SER A 75 -9.82 8.71 14.59
N ALA A 76 -8.82 9.49 15.02
CA ALA A 76 -8.94 10.92 15.33
C ALA A 76 -9.23 11.74 14.06
N VAL A 77 -8.49 11.51 12.97
CA VAL A 77 -8.73 12.16 11.66
C VAL A 77 -10.17 11.94 11.21
N VAL A 78 -10.61 10.68 11.23
CA VAL A 78 -11.94 10.28 10.77
C VAL A 78 -13.04 10.92 11.62
N LEU A 79 -12.84 10.98 12.95
CA LEU A 79 -13.77 11.63 13.85
C LEU A 79 -13.89 13.13 13.50
N ASN A 80 -12.77 13.81 13.26
CA ASN A 80 -12.76 15.23 12.97
C ASN A 80 -13.39 15.55 11.62
N PHE A 81 -13.07 14.81 10.56
CA PHE A 81 -13.69 15.05 9.25
C PHE A 81 -15.20 14.76 9.21
N ARG A 82 -15.68 13.82 10.05
CA ARG A 82 -17.12 13.59 10.24
C ARG A 82 -17.81 14.73 11.00
N LEU A 83 -17.11 15.35 11.93
CA LEU A 83 -17.63 16.44 12.75
C LEU A 83 -17.53 17.80 12.05
N LEU A 84 -16.60 17.96 11.11
CA LEU A 84 -16.46 19.18 10.32
C LEU A 84 -17.62 19.29 9.31
N PRO A 85 -18.22 20.48 9.14
CA PRO A 85 -19.30 20.73 8.18
C PRO A 85 -18.82 20.69 6.71
N LEU A 86 -17.68 20.06 6.42
CA LEU A 86 -17.15 19.80 5.07
C LEU A 86 -18.11 18.95 4.22
N HIS A 87 -19.00 18.18 4.87
CA HIS A 87 -20.07 17.41 4.22
C HIS A 87 -21.39 18.19 4.08
N SER A 88 -21.47 19.43 4.56
CA SER A 88 -22.70 20.22 4.48
C SER A 88 -22.96 20.66 3.04
N ALA A 89 -24.22 20.61 2.60
CA ALA A 89 -24.66 21.08 1.28
C ALA A 89 -24.59 22.62 1.12
N VAL A 90 -24.02 23.32 2.11
CA VAL A 90 -23.82 24.76 2.08
C VAL A 90 -22.47 25.02 1.43
N GLU A 91 -22.45 25.81 0.35
CA GLU A 91 -21.19 26.25 -0.25
C GLU A 91 -20.37 27.03 0.78
N GLN A 92 -19.30 26.41 1.28
CA GLN A 92 -18.32 27.07 2.12
C GLN A 92 -17.46 28.00 1.27
N THR A 93 -17.14 29.18 1.79
CA THR A 93 -16.13 30.04 1.18
C THR A 93 -14.76 29.36 1.24
N VAL A 94 -13.81 29.79 0.38
CA VAL A 94 -12.43 29.28 0.42
C VAL A 94 -11.81 29.49 1.81
N ALA A 95 -12.01 30.67 2.41
CA ALA A 95 -11.44 31.00 3.71
C ALA A 95 -11.98 30.11 4.84
N GLU A 96 -13.30 29.90 4.90
CA GLU A 96 -13.92 29.00 5.90
C GLU A 96 -13.43 27.56 5.72
N ARG A 97 -13.31 27.08 4.48
CA ARG A 97 -12.78 25.75 4.21
C ARG A 97 -11.32 25.62 4.66
N GLU A 98 -10.48 26.63 4.39
CA GLU A 98 -9.08 26.62 4.83
C GLU A 98 -8.96 26.58 6.36
N GLU A 99 -9.78 27.35 7.08
CA GLU A 99 -9.79 27.34 8.56
C GLU A 99 -10.17 25.96 9.11
N LEU A 100 -11.19 25.31 8.53
CA LEU A 100 -11.60 23.96 8.93
C LEU A 100 -10.52 22.92 8.62
N LEU A 101 -9.84 23.04 7.48
CA LEU A 101 -8.74 22.14 7.12
C LEU A 101 -7.54 22.33 8.04
N ASP A 102 -7.19 23.56 8.39
CA ASP A 102 -6.10 23.87 9.32
C ASP A 102 -6.40 23.37 10.74
N ALA A 103 -7.65 23.50 11.21
CA ALA A 103 -8.08 22.91 12.48
C ALA A 103 -7.96 21.37 12.47
N ALA A 104 -8.38 20.72 11.38
CA ALA A 104 -8.25 19.27 11.22
C ALA A 104 -6.79 18.80 11.27
N ILE A 105 -5.88 19.59 10.68
CA ILE A 105 -4.45 19.29 10.65
C ILE A 105 -3.83 19.46 12.04
N ALA A 106 -4.17 20.53 12.76
CA ALA A 106 -3.65 20.76 14.10
C ALA A 106 -3.99 19.60 15.04
N GLU A 107 -5.25 19.17 15.04
CA GLU A 107 -5.69 18.04 15.86
C GLU A 107 -5.04 16.71 15.44
N PHE A 108 -4.79 16.54 14.14
CA PHE A 108 -4.04 15.42 13.63
C PHE A 108 -2.58 15.40 14.10
N GLN A 109 -1.89 16.55 14.07
CA GLN A 109 -0.49 16.66 14.48
C GLN A 109 -0.28 16.44 15.98
N ASP A 110 -1.29 16.76 16.79
CA ASP A 110 -1.29 16.50 18.23
C ASP A 110 -1.65 15.04 18.59
N SER A 111 -2.07 14.24 17.61
CA SER A 111 -2.45 12.85 17.83
C SER A 111 -1.22 11.96 18.13
N PRO A 112 -1.28 11.07 19.14
CA PRO A 112 -0.18 10.16 19.40
C PRO A 112 0.01 9.17 18.24
N PRO A 113 1.23 8.62 18.08
CA PRO A 113 1.41 7.51 17.15
C PRO A 113 0.58 6.31 17.61
N PRO A 114 0.05 5.50 16.68
CA PRO A 114 -0.75 4.34 17.03
C PRO A 114 0.08 3.33 17.83
N LEU A 115 -0.40 2.90 19.00
CA LEU A 115 0.29 1.89 19.84
C LEU A 115 0.18 0.46 19.27
N ALA A 116 -0.98 0.18 18.68
CA ALA A 116 -1.30 -0.94 17.83
C ALA A 116 -2.55 -0.53 17.07
N ILE A 117 -2.66 -0.84 15.78
CA ILE A 117 -3.94 -0.58 15.13
C ILE A 117 -4.89 -1.68 15.58
N GLN A 118 -5.74 -1.36 16.56
CA GLN A 118 -6.88 -2.18 16.99
C GLN A 118 -7.92 -2.16 15.89
N HIS A 119 -7.55 -2.83 14.85
CA HIS A 119 -8.36 -3.14 13.74
C HIS A 119 -9.17 -4.35 14.19
N ASP A 120 -10.34 -4.06 14.75
CA ASP A 120 -11.32 -5.08 15.12
C ASP A 120 -11.56 -5.97 13.90
N ALA A 121 -11.07 -7.22 13.95
CA ALA A 121 -10.84 -8.11 12.80
C ALA A 121 -12.13 -8.58 12.08
N GLY A 122 -13.28 -8.01 12.46
CA GLY A 122 -14.58 -8.23 11.87
C GLY A 122 -14.78 -7.46 10.56
N SER A 123 -15.17 -8.20 9.54
CA SER A 123 -15.81 -7.79 8.28
C SER A 123 -16.37 -6.35 8.21
N MET A 124 -16.05 -5.66 7.11
CA MET A 124 -16.61 -4.38 6.62
C MET A 124 -16.03 -3.07 7.20
N ARG A 125 -14.75 -2.84 6.96
CA ARG A 125 -14.03 -1.59 7.27
C ARG A 125 -14.03 -0.56 6.12
N PHE A 126 -15.19 -0.28 5.53
CA PHE A 126 -15.34 0.72 4.45
C PHE A 126 -15.61 2.16 4.91
N PRO A 127 -16.32 2.45 6.03
CA PRO A 127 -16.72 3.83 6.34
C PRO A 127 -15.55 4.79 6.57
N TRP A 128 -14.54 4.41 7.35
CA TRP A 128 -13.43 5.30 7.70
C TRP A 128 -12.45 5.54 6.54
N LEU A 129 -12.27 4.56 5.64
CA LEU A 129 -11.44 4.73 4.44
C LEU A 129 -12.06 5.77 3.49
N LEU A 130 -13.40 5.77 3.38
CA LEU A 130 -14.13 6.80 2.63
C LEU A 130 -13.95 8.17 3.27
N ASP A 131 -13.97 8.28 4.60
CA ASP A 131 -13.74 9.54 5.30
C ASP A 131 -12.32 10.07 5.03
N VAL A 132 -11.31 9.20 5.04
CA VAL A 132 -9.93 9.55 4.66
C VAL A 132 -9.85 10.02 3.20
N LEU A 133 -10.53 9.34 2.27
CA LEU A 133 -10.58 9.77 0.86
C LEU A 133 -11.28 11.12 0.70
N ASN A 134 -12.37 11.37 1.42
CA ASN A 134 -13.08 12.65 1.41
C ASN A 134 -12.18 13.78 1.93
N ALA A 135 -11.51 13.56 3.07
CA ALA A 135 -10.53 14.49 3.63
C ALA A 135 -9.46 14.89 2.61
N GLN A 136 -8.86 13.89 1.95
CA GLN A 136 -7.87 14.10 0.91
C GLN A 136 -8.41 14.94 -0.24
N ASN A 137 -9.65 14.72 -0.68
CA ASN A 137 -10.26 15.49 -1.76
C ASN A 137 -10.41 16.97 -1.41
N HIS A 138 -10.72 17.30 -0.16
CA HIS A 138 -10.77 18.69 0.30
C HIS A 138 -9.38 19.35 0.29
N TRP A 139 -8.34 18.66 0.78
CA TRP A 139 -6.98 19.18 0.70
C TRP A 139 -6.45 19.27 -0.74
N LYS A 140 -6.80 18.34 -1.63
CA LYS A 140 -6.44 18.41 -3.06
C LYS A 140 -7.06 19.65 -3.70
N LYS A 141 -8.32 19.93 -3.38
CA LYS A 141 -9.00 21.16 -3.83
C LYS A 141 -8.31 22.42 -3.29
N SER A 142 -7.94 22.41 -2.02
CA SER A 142 -7.15 23.50 -1.40
C SER A 142 -5.80 23.69 -2.10
N ALA A 143 -5.06 22.61 -2.37
CA ALA A 143 -3.79 22.65 -3.08
C ALA A 143 -3.94 23.29 -4.48
N GLU A 144 -4.99 22.91 -5.23
CA GLU A 144 -5.28 23.50 -6.53
C GLU A 144 -5.69 24.97 -6.46
N ASP A 145 -6.44 25.37 -5.44
CA ASP A 145 -6.83 26.77 -5.24
C ASP A 145 -5.59 27.64 -4.94
N HIS A 146 -4.69 27.19 -4.05
CA HIS A 146 -3.41 27.86 -3.78
C HIS A 146 -2.49 27.89 -5.00
N TRP A 147 -2.44 26.80 -5.78
CA TRP A 147 -1.67 26.75 -7.01
C TRP A 147 -2.12 27.83 -8.01
N LYS A 148 -3.44 27.96 -8.23
CA LYS A 148 -4.02 28.98 -9.12
C LYS A 148 -3.79 30.40 -8.62
N ALA A 149 -3.73 30.60 -7.30
CA ALA A 149 -3.41 31.89 -6.68
C ALA A 149 -1.91 32.26 -6.79
N GLY A 150 -1.05 31.35 -7.24
CA GLY A 150 0.40 31.56 -7.29
C GLY A 150 1.11 31.27 -5.96
N GLU A 151 0.42 30.67 -5.00
CA GLU A 151 0.94 30.30 -3.67
C GLU A 151 1.53 28.88 -3.69
N PHE A 152 2.57 28.67 -4.51
CA PHE A 152 3.10 27.34 -4.80
C PHE A 152 3.57 26.57 -3.56
N SER A 153 4.31 27.21 -2.66
CA SER A 153 4.76 26.57 -1.41
C SER A 153 3.58 26.06 -0.58
N ARG A 154 2.47 26.81 -0.51
CA ARG A 154 1.28 26.44 0.25
C ARG A 154 0.52 25.29 -0.42
N ALA A 155 0.48 25.26 -1.75
CA ALA A 155 -0.02 24.10 -2.48
C ALA A 155 0.80 22.83 -2.20
N ILE A 156 2.14 22.97 -2.11
CA ILE A 156 3.04 21.87 -1.74
C ILE A 156 2.80 21.42 -0.28
N ASP A 157 2.56 22.36 0.65
CA ASP A 157 2.22 22.02 2.04
C ASP A 157 0.94 21.18 2.15
N ARG A 158 -0.09 21.50 1.35
CA ARG A 158 -1.32 20.71 1.30
C ARG A 158 -1.07 19.28 0.80
N TRP A 159 -0.23 19.11 -0.22
CA TRP A 159 0.16 17.78 -0.68
C TRP A 159 1.00 17.01 0.35
N GLN A 160 1.90 17.67 1.07
CA GLN A 160 2.63 17.05 2.17
C GLN A 160 1.67 16.49 3.23
N GLN A 161 0.66 17.27 3.64
CA GLN A 161 -0.33 16.83 4.63
C GLN A 161 -1.11 15.61 4.16
N ILE A 162 -1.54 15.61 2.89
CA ILE A 162 -2.19 14.45 2.25
C ILE A 162 -1.30 13.22 2.34
N LEU A 163 -0.03 13.33 1.93
CA LEU A 163 0.91 12.20 1.92
C LEU A 163 1.18 11.67 3.32
N GLU A 164 1.44 12.55 4.29
CA GLU A 164 1.70 12.20 5.68
C GLU A 164 0.56 11.37 6.30
N ILE A 165 -0.69 11.73 6.03
CA ILE A 165 -1.85 10.96 6.50
C ILE A 165 -1.96 9.61 5.81
N ASN A 166 -1.69 9.56 4.50
CA ASN A 166 -1.71 8.30 3.76
C ASN A 166 -0.60 7.35 4.19
N GLU A 167 0.52 7.83 4.72
CA GLU A 167 1.56 6.97 5.27
C GLU A 167 1.05 6.14 6.45
N SER A 168 0.10 6.67 7.22
CA SER A 168 -0.54 5.93 8.32
C SER A 168 -1.44 4.80 7.84
N LEU A 169 -1.82 4.77 6.55
CA LEU A 169 -2.56 3.65 5.93
C LEU A 169 -1.68 2.44 5.65
N SER A 170 -0.35 2.62 5.55
CA SER A 170 0.60 1.55 5.21
C SER A 170 0.87 0.59 6.36
N VAL A 171 0.49 0.96 7.59
CA VAL A 171 0.77 0.20 8.81
C VAL A 171 -0.54 -0.22 9.42
N GLY A 172 -0.72 -1.52 9.71
CA GLY A 172 -2.01 -2.08 10.14
C GLY A 172 -3.08 -2.12 9.03
N GLY A 173 -2.76 -1.70 7.82
CA GLY A 173 -3.71 -1.60 6.73
C GLY A 173 -4.18 -2.95 6.16
N SER A 174 -5.20 -2.89 5.30
CA SER A 174 -5.46 -3.95 4.32
C SER A 174 -4.78 -3.60 2.99
N SER A 175 -4.77 -4.53 2.05
CA SER A 175 -4.38 -4.21 0.67
C SER A 175 -5.12 -3.00 0.06
N SER A 176 -6.39 -2.76 0.45
CA SER A 176 -7.16 -1.59 0.02
C SER A 176 -6.54 -0.27 0.51
N CYS A 177 -5.92 -0.28 1.68
CA CYS A 177 -5.23 0.86 2.24
C CYS A 177 -3.98 1.21 1.41
N GLU A 178 -3.22 0.20 0.99
CA GLU A 178 -2.05 0.43 0.11
C GLU A 178 -2.45 0.78 -1.31
N MET A 179 -3.57 0.27 -1.82
CA MET A 179 -4.12 0.78 -3.08
C MET A 179 -4.36 2.29 -3.00
N VAL A 180 -5.06 2.75 -1.95
CA VAL A 180 -5.31 4.19 -1.75
C VAL A 180 -4.00 4.96 -1.61
N ARG A 181 -3.03 4.47 -0.84
CA ARG A 181 -1.71 5.10 -0.72
C ARG A 181 -0.99 5.21 -2.06
N CYS A 182 -0.94 4.13 -2.84
CA CYS A 182 -0.33 4.12 -4.17
C CYS A 182 -1.03 5.05 -5.15
N TYR A 183 -2.37 5.13 -5.14
CA TYR A 183 -3.11 6.10 -5.95
C TYR A 183 -2.79 7.54 -5.56
N THR A 184 -2.71 7.84 -4.26
CA THR A 184 -2.32 9.18 -3.79
C THR A 184 -0.90 9.54 -4.20
N ILE A 185 0.05 8.62 -4.10
CA ILE A 185 1.44 8.80 -4.57
C ILE A 185 1.45 9.05 -6.08
N ARG A 186 0.71 8.27 -6.86
CA ARG A 186 0.58 8.45 -8.31
C ARG A 186 0.07 9.85 -8.66
N GLU A 187 -1.01 10.28 -8.01
CA GLU A 187 -1.59 11.60 -8.24
C GLU A 187 -0.61 12.72 -7.88
N PHE A 188 0.07 12.63 -6.73
CA PHE A 188 1.09 13.61 -6.35
C PHE A 188 2.25 13.64 -7.35
N ASN A 189 2.76 12.47 -7.75
CA ASN A 189 3.83 12.38 -8.75
C ASN A 189 3.42 13.05 -10.06
N SER A 190 2.19 12.78 -10.53
CA SER A 190 1.66 13.36 -11.76
C SER A 190 1.47 14.87 -11.63
N TRP A 191 0.88 15.31 -10.52
CA TRP A 191 0.69 16.71 -10.18
C TRP A 191 2.02 17.47 -10.16
N LEU A 192 3.04 16.90 -9.54
CA LEU A 192 4.36 17.50 -9.36
C LEU A 192 5.11 17.59 -10.69
N VAL A 193 5.19 16.50 -11.47
CA VAL A 193 5.93 16.45 -12.74
C VAL A 193 5.48 17.56 -13.70
N GLU A 194 4.18 17.77 -13.83
CA GLU A 194 3.61 18.84 -14.67
C GLU A 194 3.98 20.25 -14.21
N ARG A 195 4.39 20.40 -12.95
CA ARG A 195 4.54 21.67 -12.23
C ARG A 195 5.98 22.04 -11.93
N ILE A 196 6.92 21.09 -12.00
CA ILE A 196 8.38 21.30 -11.86
C ILE A 196 8.89 22.56 -12.56
N PRO A 197 8.50 22.88 -13.82
CA PRO A 197 9.06 24.04 -14.53
C PRO A 197 8.80 25.39 -13.85
N LYS A 198 7.74 25.50 -13.05
CA LYS A 198 7.29 26.74 -12.40
C LYS A 198 7.80 26.90 -10.96
N LEU A 199 8.38 25.85 -10.39
CA LEU A 199 8.82 25.83 -9.00
C LEU A 199 10.17 26.54 -8.83
N THR A 200 10.35 27.21 -7.70
CA THR A 200 11.65 27.75 -7.29
C THR A 200 12.58 26.63 -6.83
N ASP A 201 13.87 26.91 -6.69
CA ASP A 201 14.84 25.92 -6.16
C ASP A 201 14.43 25.49 -4.74
N ALA A 202 14.00 26.43 -3.90
CA ALA A 202 13.51 26.14 -2.55
C ALA A 202 12.24 25.26 -2.54
N ASP A 203 11.30 25.49 -3.47
CA ASP A 203 10.12 24.64 -3.63
C ASP A 203 10.50 23.22 -4.08
N LEU A 204 11.47 23.10 -5.00
CA LEU A 204 11.97 21.82 -5.49
C LEU A 204 12.71 21.03 -4.41
N GLU A 205 13.53 21.70 -3.60
CA GLU A 205 14.20 21.10 -2.43
C GLU A 205 13.16 20.62 -1.40
N LYS A 206 12.10 21.40 -1.18
CA LYS A 206 10.96 20.99 -0.34
C LYS A 206 10.26 19.76 -0.90
N CYS A 207 9.99 19.71 -2.21
CA CYS A 207 9.42 18.53 -2.87
C CYS A 207 10.34 17.30 -2.76
N GLN A 208 11.66 17.48 -2.89
CA GLN A 208 12.64 16.41 -2.71
C GLN A 208 12.61 15.86 -1.26
N SER A 209 12.56 16.75 -0.28
CA SER A 209 12.40 16.41 1.14
C SER A 209 11.10 15.61 1.36
N ILE A 210 9.96 16.10 0.86
CA ILE A 210 8.66 15.41 0.93
C ILE A 210 8.75 14.00 0.34
N LEU A 211 9.26 13.88 -0.88
CA LEU A 211 9.37 12.59 -1.56
C LEU A 211 10.27 11.63 -0.79
N SER A 212 11.36 12.11 -0.18
CA SER A 212 12.29 11.26 0.58
C SER A 212 11.67 10.62 1.84
N ARG A 213 10.60 11.22 2.37
CA ARG A 213 9.90 10.77 3.59
C ARG A 213 8.80 9.73 3.34
N ILE A 214 8.47 9.45 2.07
CA ILE A 214 7.46 8.46 1.66
C ILE A 214 8.05 7.05 1.79
N GLU A 215 7.35 6.09 2.39
CA GLU A 215 7.80 4.70 2.39
C GLU A 215 7.68 4.10 0.98
N PRO A 216 8.70 3.41 0.43
CA PRO A 216 8.59 2.77 -0.88
C PRO A 216 7.38 1.83 -0.96
N PRO A 217 6.53 1.90 -2.01
CA PRO A 217 5.35 1.03 -2.16
C PRO A 217 5.63 -0.48 -2.03
N GLY A 218 6.82 -0.94 -2.47
CA GLY A 218 7.21 -2.34 -2.30
C GLY A 218 7.38 -2.78 -0.84
N GLU A 219 7.83 -1.87 0.05
CA GLU A 219 7.95 -2.14 1.48
C GLU A 219 6.57 -2.17 2.17
N GLY A 220 5.68 -1.24 1.80
CA GLY A 220 4.29 -1.24 2.28
C GLY A 220 3.53 -2.51 1.86
N LEU A 221 3.67 -2.93 0.61
CA LEU A 221 3.09 -4.19 0.13
C LEU A 221 3.65 -5.41 0.88
N ALA A 222 4.96 -5.46 1.14
CA ALA A 222 5.59 -6.53 1.92
C ALA A 222 4.88 -6.75 3.26
N ARG A 223 4.67 -5.64 3.94
CA ARG A 223 4.11 -5.55 5.28
C ARG A 223 2.67 -6.02 5.30
N ILE A 224 1.85 -5.51 4.37
CA ILE A 224 0.44 -5.92 4.26
C ILE A 224 0.32 -7.41 3.96
N VAL A 225 1.20 -7.95 3.11
CA VAL A 225 1.17 -9.38 2.82
C VAL A 225 1.41 -10.21 4.09
N VAL A 226 2.34 -9.78 4.95
CA VAL A 226 2.59 -10.44 6.24
C VAL A 226 1.42 -10.22 7.21
N GLU A 227 0.91 -9.01 7.33
CA GLU A 227 -0.22 -8.64 8.20
C GLU A 227 -1.49 -9.44 7.87
N GLU A 228 -1.88 -9.51 6.60
CA GLU A 228 -3.05 -10.28 6.14
C GLU A 228 -2.85 -11.78 6.35
N SER A 229 -1.61 -12.28 6.20
CA SER A 229 -1.27 -13.67 6.49
C SER A 229 -1.42 -14.01 7.96
N LEU A 230 -0.86 -13.18 8.86
CA LEU A 230 -0.95 -13.38 10.31
C LEU A 230 -2.39 -13.30 10.81
N ASN A 231 -3.15 -12.31 10.36
CA ASN A 231 -4.55 -12.13 10.71
C ASN A 231 -5.41 -13.33 10.24
N LEU A 232 -5.12 -13.88 9.05
CA LEU A 232 -5.78 -15.10 8.60
C LEU A 232 -5.44 -16.29 9.51
N PHE A 233 -4.17 -16.47 9.88
CA PHE A 233 -3.76 -17.60 10.71
C PHE A 233 -4.33 -17.52 12.13
N GLU A 234 -4.49 -16.33 12.69
CA GLU A 234 -5.19 -16.10 13.96
C GLU A 234 -6.66 -16.52 13.85
N ARG A 235 -7.38 -16.02 12.83
CA ARG A 235 -8.78 -16.43 12.61
C ARG A 235 -8.94 -17.92 12.40
N VAL A 236 -8.01 -18.57 11.70
CA VAL A 236 -8.04 -20.03 11.50
C VAL A 236 -7.83 -20.80 12.82
N GLN A 237 -7.10 -20.23 13.78
CA GLN A 237 -6.86 -20.82 15.10
C GLN A 237 -7.99 -20.55 16.10
N ASP A 238 -8.69 -19.42 15.96
CA ASP A 238 -9.77 -18.96 16.86
C ASP A 238 -11.18 -19.42 16.46
N LEU A 239 -11.33 -20.20 15.37
CA LEU A 239 -12.65 -20.66 14.92
C LEU A 239 -13.28 -21.65 15.90
N ASP A 240 -14.46 -21.28 16.37
CA ASP A 240 -15.43 -22.19 16.97
C ASP A 240 -15.81 -23.26 15.93
N PRO A 241 -15.65 -24.57 16.21
CA PRO A 241 -16.03 -25.65 15.28
C PRO A 241 -17.51 -25.63 14.85
N GLU A 242 -18.34 -24.76 15.43
CA GLU A 242 -19.75 -24.59 15.07
C GLU A 242 -20.04 -23.49 14.02
N ASP A 243 -19.07 -22.69 13.55
CA ASP A 243 -19.29 -21.71 12.46
C ASP A 243 -19.12 -22.36 11.06
N PRO A 244 -20.22 -22.59 10.30
CA PRO A 244 -20.17 -23.31 9.03
C PRO A 244 -19.64 -22.46 7.86
N LEU A 245 -19.45 -21.14 8.02
CA LEU A 245 -19.01 -20.25 6.93
C LEU A 245 -17.47 -20.14 6.81
N LEU A 246 -16.76 -20.50 7.86
CA LEU A 246 -15.30 -20.56 7.92
C LEU A 246 -14.93 -21.85 8.62
N ASP A 247 -15.18 -23.00 8.00
CA ASP A 247 -14.72 -24.25 8.59
C ASP A 247 -13.18 -24.27 8.55
N GLY A 248 -12.54 -24.01 9.70
CA GLY A 248 -11.08 -24.00 9.84
C GLY A 248 -10.44 -25.32 9.40
N SER A 249 -11.22 -26.40 9.37
CA SER A 249 -10.80 -27.69 8.81
C SER A 249 -10.64 -27.65 7.29
N THR A 250 -11.42 -26.83 6.56
CA THR A 250 -11.31 -26.67 5.10
C THR A 250 -10.05 -25.91 4.72
N PHE A 251 -9.68 -24.85 5.46
CA PHE A 251 -8.44 -24.12 5.19
C PHE A 251 -7.19 -24.96 5.54
N LEU A 252 -7.26 -25.72 6.65
CA LEU A 252 -6.18 -26.61 7.07
C LEU A 252 -6.09 -27.90 6.23
N ALA A 253 -7.12 -28.22 5.44
CA ALA A 253 -7.11 -29.29 4.43
C ALA A 253 -6.45 -28.87 3.11
N LEU A 254 -6.06 -27.60 2.94
CA LEU A 254 -5.40 -27.09 1.73
C LEU A 254 -3.90 -26.94 1.99
N ASP A 255 -3.07 -27.10 0.96
CA ASP A 255 -1.61 -27.02 1.12
C ASP A 255 -1.13 -25.56 1.25
N VAL A 256 -1.17 -25.02 2.49
CA VAL A 256 -0.76 -23.65 2.86
C VAL A 256 0.72 -23.40 2.51
N LYS A 257 1.52 -24.46 2.37
CA LYS A 257 2.92 -24.39 1.96
C LYS A 257 3.11 -23.62 0.66
N VAL A 258 2.28 -23.85 -0.35
CA VAL A 258 2.42 -23.19 -1.66
C VAL A 258 2.30 -21.67 -1.54
N PHE A 259 1.43 -21.20 -0.64
CA PHE A 259 1.27 -19.79 -0.37
C PHE A 259 2.45 -19.24 0.46
N LEU A 260 2.81 -19.93 1.54
CA LEU A 260 3.92 -19.51 2.41
C LEU A 260 5.27 -19.50 1.69
N ASP A 261 5.56 -20.48 0.83
CA ASP A 261 6.77 -20.53 0.00
C ASP A 261 6.90 -19.30 -0.93
N ARG A 262 5.79 -18.60 -1.21
CA ARG A 262 5.81 -17.37 -2.02
C ARG A 262 5.96 -16.11 -1.18
N VAL A 263 5.33 -16.07 -0.02
CA VAL A 263 5.38 -14.92 0.88
C VAL A 263 6.70 -14.87 1.66
N LEU A 264 7.23 -16.02 2.09
CA LEU A 264 8.42 -16.12 2.91
C LEU A 264 9.66 -15.42 2.32
N PRO A 265 10.02 -15.60 1.04
CA PRO A 265 11.15 -14.88 0.46
C PRO A 265 10.97 -13.37 0.51
N TRP A 266 9.75 -12.88 0.24
CA TRP A 266 9.45 -11.45 0.30
C TRP A 266 9.47 -10.95 1.75
N ALA A 267 8.84 -11.65 2.69
CA ALA A 267 8.80 -11.27 4.10
C ALA A 267 10.22 -11.20 4.72
N SER A 268 11.12 -12.08 4.28
CA SER A 268 12.51 -12.13 4.74
C SER A 268 13.39 -11.04 4.11
N ALA A 269 13.06 -10.60 2.90
CA ALA A 269 13.77 -9.56 2.17
C ALA A 269 12.79 -8.71 1.34
N PRO A 270 12.08 -7.77 1.97
CA PRO A 270 11.11 -6.90 1.31
C PRO A 270 11.71 -6.17 0.12
N GLY A 271 10.99 -6.13 -1.01
CA GLY A 271 11.44 -5.44 -2.23
C GLY A 271 12.60 -6.12 -2.97
N SER A 272 13.09 -7.28 -2.52
CA SER A 272 14.08 -8.06 -3.27
C SER A 272 13.48 -8.63 -4.55
N GLU A 273 14.24 -8.62 -5.66
CA GLU A 273 13.75 -9.15 -6.95
C GLU A 273 13.27 -10.61 -6.84
N GLN A 274 13.96 -11.42 -6.02
CA GLN A 274 13.58 -12.80 -5.74
C GLN A 274 12.23 -12.89 -5.01
N GLY A 275 11.99 -12.03 -4.02
CA GLY A 275 10.68 -11.90 -3.37
C GLY A 275 9.62 -11.43 -4.35
N MET A 276 9.89 -10.38 -5.12
CA MET A 276 8.97 -9.84 -6.12
C MET A 276 8.53 -10.92 -7.13
N ALA A 277 9.49 -11.68 -7.64
CA ALA A 277 9.25 -12.77 -8.58
C ALA A 277 8.36 -13.89 -8.00
N SER A 278 8.38 -14.14 -6.69
CA SER A 278 7.50 -15.15 -6.07
C SER A 278 6.06 -14.68 -5.92
N LEU A 279 5.82 -13.37 -5.68
CA LEU A 279 4.46 -12.82 -5.62
C LEU A 279 3.82 -12.61 -6.99
N ARG A 280 4.59 -12.33 -8.05
CA ARG A 280 4.05 -12.23 -9.43
C ARG A 280 3.35 -13.50 -9.91
N LYS A 281 3.63 -14.66 -9.29
CA LYS A 281 2.97 -15.92 -9.62
C LYS A 281 1.50 -15.87 -9.19
N PRO A 282 0.53 -16.29 -10.03
CA PRO A 282 -0.89 -16.29 -9.68
C PRO A 282 -1.15 -17.02 -8.36
N ALA A 283 -1.67 -16.33 -7.35
CA ALA A 283 -1.92 -16.89 -6.03
C ALA A 283 -2.82 -18.14 -6.12
N PRO A 284 -2.62 -19.17 -5.26
CA PRO A 284 -3.54 -20.31 -5.22
C PRO A 284 -4.98 -19.85 -5.02
N PHE A 285 -5.97 -20.46 -5.68
CA PHE A 285 -7.36 -19.96 -5.68
C PHE A 285 -7.99 -19.75 -4.29
N TRP A 286 -7.48 -20.49 -3.30
CA TRP A 286 -7.92 -20.47 -1.91
C TRP A 286 -7.11 -19.50 -1.03
N SER A 287 -6.06 -18.89 -1.57
CA SER A 287 -5.29 -17.87 -0.87
C SER A 287 -6.21 -16.69 -0.54
N PRO A 288 -6.07 -16.07 0.65
CA PRO A 288 -6.79 -14.85 0.98
C PRO A 288 -6.60 -13.76 -0.09
N PHE A 289 -5.46 -13.77 -0.79
CA PHE A 289 -5.13 -12.86 -1.86
C PHE A 289 -5.92 -13.10 -3.16
N VAL A 290 -6.48 -14.28 -3.39
CA VAL A 290 -7.34 -14.51 -4.58
C VAL A 290 -8.72 -13.88 -4.41
N LYS A 291 -9.12 -13.50 -3.18
CA LYS A 291 -10.27 -12.61 -2.99
C LYS A 291 -10.05 -11.23 -3.62
N PHE A 292 -8.80 -10.87 -3.96
CA PHE A 292 -8.53 -9.76 -4.87
C PHE A 292 -8.85 -10.19 -6.30
N THR A 293 -9.99 -9.75 -6.82
CA THR A 293 -10.15 -9.62 -8.26
C THR A 293 -8.98 -8.76 -8.77
N GLY A 294 -8.02 -9.37 -9.48
CA GLY A 294 -6.87 -8.66 -10.01
C GLY A 294 -5.59 -8.65 -9.16
N TYR A 295 -5.34 -9.67 -8.32
CA TYR A 295 -4.08 -9.81 -7.56
C TYR A 295 -2.81 -9.45 -8.34
N THR A 296 -2.63 -10.00 -9.55
CA THR A 296 -1.48 -9.70 -10.40
C THR A 296 -1.43 -8.22 -10.80
N GLN A 297 -2.58 -7.63 -11.14
CA GLN A 297 -2.69 -6.22 -11.52
C GLN A 297 -2.36 -5.30 -10.33
N PHE A 298 -2.72 -5.70 -9.11
CA PHE A 298 -2.34 -4.97 -7.90
C PHE A 298 -0.83 -4.96 -7.69
N ILE A 299 -0.15 -6.10 -7.85
CA ILE A 299 1.32 -6.18 -7.72
C ILE A 299 2.00 -5.35 -8.81
N GLU A 300 1.59 -5.51 -10.07
CA GLU A 300 2.12 -4.74 -11.20
C GLU A 300 1.91 -3.24 -10.99
N PHE A 301 0.77 -2.83 -10.44
CA PHE A 301 0.50 -1.45 -10.09
C PHE A 301 1.44 -0.92 -9.01
N VAL A 302 1.62 -1.65 -7.90
CA VAL A 302 2.55 -1.25 -6.83
C VAL A 302 3.99 -1.16 -7.34
N GLU A 303 4.42 -2.10 -8.19
CA GLU A 303 5.75 -2.08 -8.81
C GLU A 303 5.96 -0.85 -9.69
N LEU A 304 4.96 -0.55 -10.51
CA LEU A 304 4.99 0.63 -11.38
C LEU A 304 5.09 1.92 -10.56
N GLU A 305 4.28 2.05 -9.50
CA GLU A 305 4.29 3.25 -8.65
C GLU A 305 5.57 3.35 -7.80
N ALA A 306 6.16 2.22 -7.38
CA ALA A 306 7.46 2.20 -6.72
C ALA A 306 8.56 2.72 -7.67
N ALA A 307 8.55 2.27 -8.92
CA ALA A 307 9.50 2.73 -9.93
C ALA A 307 9.29 4.22 -10.27
N ARG A 308 8.05 4.70 -10.37
CA ARG A 308 7.71 6.12 -10.58
C ARG A 308 8.18 7.01 -9.44
N LEU A 309 7.96 6.59 -8.20
CA LEU A 309 8.44 7.32 -7.04
C LEU A 309 9.98 7.42 -7.06
N LYS A 310 10.66 6.32 -7.37
CA LYS A 310 12.12 6.28 -7.45
C LYS A 310 12.65 7.17 -8.59
N SER A 311 12.08 7.06 -9.79
CA SER A 311 12.49 7.89 -10.94
C SER A 311 12.27 9.37 -10.68
N LEU A 312 11.17 9.77 -10.02
CA LEU A 312 10.89 11.16 -9.68
C LEU A 312 11.84 11.71 -8.62
N ARG A 313 12.14 10.95 -7.55
CA ARG A 313 13.14 11.33 -6.53
C ARG A 313 14.49 11.68 -7.15
N HIS A 314 14.98 10.79 -8.00
CA HIS A 314 16.25 11.02 -8.71
C HIS A 314 16.11 12.09 -9.79
N GLY A 315 14.95 12.19 -10.44
CA GLY A 315 14.63 13.22 -11.42
C GLY A 315 14.71 14.62 -10.86
N LEU A 316 14.13 14.87 -9.68
CA LEU A 316 14.26 16.17 -9.01
C LEU A 316 15.70 16.46 -8.60
N THR A 317 16.41 15.46 -8.10
CA THR A 317 17.83 15.61 -7.70
C THR A 317 18.69 16.00 -8.90
N ALA A 318 18.54 15.28 -10.01
CA ALA A 318 19.23 15.57 -11.26
C ALA A 318 18.84 16.96 -11.81
N TYR A 319 17.55 17.28 -11.81
CA TYR A 319 17.06 18.55 -12.33
C TYR A 319 17.55 19.76 -11.52
N LEU A 320 17.59 19.65 -10.19
CA LEU A 320 18.17 20.68 -9.31
C LEU A 320 19.66 20.90 -9.60
N ALA A 321 20.45 19.83 -9.70
CA ALA A 321 21.86 19.92 -10.06
C ALA A 321 22.05 20.61 -11.44
N MET A 322 21.28 20.19 -12.44
CA MET A 322 21.32 20.80 -13.77
C MET A 322 20.94 22.30 -13.76
N ARG A 323 19.95 22.70 -12.94
CA ARG A 323 19.56 24.11 -12.76
C ARG A 323 20.68 24.93 -12.12
N GLN A 324 21.41 24.34 -11.18
CA GLN A 324 22.54 24.97 -10.49
C GLN A 324 23.82 24.97 -11.33
N GLY A 325 23.87 24.20 -12.42
CA GLY A 325 25.04 24.05 -13.28
C GLY A 325 26.01 22.98 -12.79
N ASP A 326 25.58 22.15 -11.86
CA ASP A 326 26.35 21.05 -11.31
C ASP A 326 26.15 19.77 -12.13
N SER A 327 27.19 18.92 -12.13
CA SER A 327 27.08 17.56 -12.67
C SER A 327 26.39 16.65 -11.67
N TRP A 328 25.47 15.81 -12.15
CA TRP A 328 24.88 14.73 -11.37
C TRP A 328 25.16 13.39 -12.02
N ASP A 329 25.79 12.49 -11.25
CA ASP A 329 26.06 11.12 -11.67
C ASP A 329 24.94 10.19 -11.17
N PRO A 330 24.29 9.41 -12.06
CA PRO A 330 23.25 8.48 -11.65
C PRO A 330 23.78 7.40 -10.70
N PRO A 331 23.09 7.12 -9.58
CA PRO A 331 23.44 6.02 -8.69
C PRO A 331 23.09 4.66 -9.32
N ASP A 332 23.60 3.58 -8.73
CA ASP A 332 23.35 2.21 -9.21
C ASP A 332 21.85 1.90 -9.39
N GLY A 333 21.52 1.31 -10.54
CA GLY A 333 20.15 0.97 -10.92
C GLY A 333 19.28 2.16 -11.35
N ILE A 334 19.88 3.34 -11.54
CA ILE A 334 19.27 4.51 -12.14
C ILE A 334 20.04 4.90 -13.41
N GLU A 335 19.30 5.19 -14.47
CA GLU A 335 19.83 5.58 -15.77
C GLU A 335 19.31 6.96 -16.14
N MET A 336 20.21 7.86 -16.53
CA MET A 336 19.85 9.11 -17.19
C MET A 336 19.91 8.89 -18.70
N LYS A 337 18.77 8.99 -19.37
CA LYS A 337 18.63 8.80 -20.81
C LYS A 337 18.34 10.12 -21.48
N SER A 338 18.81 10.25 -22.73
CA SER A 338 18.56 11.43 -23.54
C SER A 338 18.33 11.07 -25.00
N SER A 339 17.33 11.67 -25.62
CA SER A 339 17.06 11.54 -27.05
C SER A 339 16.33 12.78 -27.56
N GLY A 340 16.77 13.32 -28.70
CA GLY A 340 16.10 14.46 -29.34
C GLY A 340 15.96 15.72 -28.48
N GLY A 341 16.86 15.94 -27.51
CA GLY A 341 16.80 17.06 -26.56
C GLY A 341 15.94 16.81 -25.32
N THR A 342 15.20 15.70 -25.28
CA THR A 342 14.47 15.26 -24.07
C THR A 342 15.40 14.43 -23.19
N ILE A 343 15.38 14.71 -21.89
CA ILE A 343 16.13 13.98 -20.86
C ILE A 343 15.12 13.33 -19.92
N TRP A 344 15.37 12.10 -19.51
CA TRP A 344 14.54 11.41 -18.53
C TRP A 344 15.35 10.47 -17.64
N ILE A 345 14.82 10.23 -16.45
CA ILE A 345 15.36 9.26 -15.49
C ILE A 345 14.57 7.96 -15.62
N HIS A 346 15.32 6.86 -15.78
CA HIS A 346 14.81 5.50 -15.88
C HIS A 346 15.34 4.65 -14.73
N VAL A 347 14.50 3.77 -14.18
CA VAL A 347 14.91 2.76 -13.19
C VAL A 347 15.23 1.48 -13.93
N THR A 348 16.44 0.95 -13.80
CA THR A 348 16.88 -0.26 -14.51
C THR A 348 15.92 -1.42 -14.25
N GLY A 349 15.46 -2.06 -15.33
CA GLY A 349 14.53 -3.20 -15.27
C GLY A 349 13.06 -2.84 -15.07
N ALA A 350 12.72 -1.55 -14.90
CA ALA A 350 11.34 -1.09 -14.84
C ALA A 350 10.73 -0.86 -16.23
N SER A 351 9.41 -0.78 -16.30
CA SER A 351 8.70 -0.31 -17.49
C SER A 351 9.04 1.16 -17.79
N GLY A 352 9.14 1.53 -19.06
CA GLY A 352 9.29 2.93 -19.49
C GLY A 352 8.11 3.82 -19.09
N GLU A 353 6.96 3.25 -18.71
CA GLU A 353 5.84 3.97 -18.10
C GLU A 353 6.16 4.58 -16.73
N ALA A 354 7.27 4.15 -16.11
CA ALA A 354 7.78 4.68 -14.85
C ALA A 354 8.77 5.84 -15.04
N ASP A 355 9.14 6.18 -16.27
CA ASP A 355 10.18 7.17 -16.55
C ASP A 355 9.75 8.57 -16.10
N CYS A 356 10.69 9.30 -15.51
CA CYS A 356 10.50 10.70 -15.13
C CYS A 356 11.16 11.61 -16.18
N TYR A 357 10.35 12.26 -17.01
CA TYR A 357 10.82 13.20 -18.02
C TYR A 357 11.14 14.55 -17.39
N LEU A 358 12.36 15.03 -17.61
CA LEU A 358 12.84 16.28 -17.04
C LEU A 358 12.52 17.46 -17.97
N PRO A 359 12.07 18.59 -17.42
CA PRO A 359 11.87 19.80 -18.21
C PRO A 359 13.18 20.34 -18.81
N ASP A 360 13.07 21.12 -19.88
CA ASP A 360 14.20 21.87 -20.42
C ASP A 360 14.57 23.03 -19.48
N VAL A 361 15.79 22.95 -18.92
CA VAL A 361 16.35 23.93 -17.98
C VAL A 361 16.44 25.34 -18.59
N THR A 362 16.60 25.46 -19.91
CA THR A 362 16.69 26.76 -20.59
C THR A 362 15.35 27.52 -20.59
N THR A 363 14.23 26.80 -20.65
CA THR A 363 12.88 27.38 -20.62
C THR A 363 12.50 27.83 -19.20
N SER A 364 12.95 27.10 -18.17
CA SER A 364 12.68 27.45 -16.77
C SER A 364 13.47 28.66 -16.26
N ARG A 365 14.71 28.88 -16.70
CA ARG A 365 15.48 30.08 -16.31
C ARG A 365 14.82 31.38 -16.82
N GLN A 366 14.29 31.39 -18.04
CA GLN A 366 13.60 32.56 -18.60
C GLN A 366 12.29 32.90 -17.87
N GLN A 367 11.57 31.91 -17.33
CA GLN A 367 10.33 32.16 -16.59
C GLN A 367 10.57 32.69 -15.16
N VAL A 368 11.69 32.31 -14.52
CA VAL A 368 12.07 32.84 -13.20
C VAL A 368 12.59 34.29 -13.32
N GLU A 369 13.30 34.62 -14.40
CA GLU A 369 13.80 35.99 -14.63
C GLU A 369 12.71 36.99 -15.03
N LEU A 370 11.55 36.53 -15.51
CA LEU A 370 10.43 37.39 -15.91
C LEU A 370 9.62 38.00 -14.74
N LYS A 371 10.03 37.78 -13.48
CA LYS A 371 9.65 38.67 -12.37
C LYS A 371 10.80 39.61 -12.00
N PRO A 372 10.80 40.82 -12.55
CA PRO A 372 11.15 42.00 -11.79
C PRO A 372 9.88 42.83 -11.56
N GLY A 373 9.71 43.29 -10.32
CA GLY A 373 8.89 44.46 -10.06
C GLY A 373 9.29 45.56 -11.04
N GLY A 374 8.31 46.09 -11.74
CA GLY A 374 8.52 47.09 -12.77
C GLY A 374 7.16 47.62 -13.18
N ASP A 375 6.62 48.52 -12.36
CA ASP A 375 5.59 49.45 -12.80
C ASP A 375 6.01 50.06 -14.15
N ARG A 376 5.11 49.95 -15.13
CA ARG A 376 4.94 50.95 -16.18
C ARG A 376 3.46 51.15 -16.44
#